data_AF-A0A921FFM6-F1
#
_entry.id   AF-A0A921FFM6-F1
#
_cell.length_a   1.000
_cell.length_b   1.000
_cell.length_c   1.000
_cell.angle_alpha   90.00
_cell.angle_beta   90.00
_cell.angle_gamma   90.00
#
_symmetry.space_group_name_H-M   'P 1'
#
loop_
_entity.id
_entity.type
_entity.pdbx_description
1 polymer ?
#
loop_
_entity_poly.entity_id
_entity_poly.type
_entity_poly.pdbx_seq_one_letter_code
_entity_poly.pdbx_strand_id
1 'polypeptide(L)'
;MLERDYIMRLIRQFFEALEKLKEEKAEKQSSTLQLEIHSMYRAYFHQPESFFYEQDAEFILHYLQTKFSKQEFLQRIEMLSELLCYDASIKSSAQEKKELYRKALYMMEYLDTHSDTFSFERRRKIGEIKAEVDE
;
A
#
# COMPACT_ATOMS: atom_id res chain seq x y z
N MET A 1 3.61 14.19 22.21
CA MET A 1 2.15 14.21 21.96
C MET A 1 1.87 14.56 20.50
N LEU A 2 2.34 15.71 20.01
CA LEU A 2 2.09 16.19 18.63
C LEU A 2 2.48 15.23 17.49
N GLU A 3 3.62 14.53 17.60
CA GLU A 3 4.09 13.62 16.54
C GLU A 3 3.16 12.40 16.38
N ARG A 4 2.77 11.76 17.48
CA ARG A 4 1.84 10.62 17.45
C ARG A 4 0.46 11.02 16.91
N ASP A 5 -0.02 12.20 17.29
CA ASP A 5 -1.30 12.73 16.79
C ASP A 5 -1.25 13.02 15.29
N TYR A 6 -0.12 13.54 14.81
CA TYR A 6 0.13 13.72 13.37
C TYR A 6 0.09 12.38 12.62
N ILE A 7 0.81 11.37 13.11
CA ILE A 7 0.87 10.03 12.50
C ILE A 7 -0.53 9.41 12.45
N MET A 8 -1.28 9.45 13.55
CA MET A 8 -2.66 8.93 13.58
C MET A 8 -3.56 9.66 12.59
N ARG A 9 -3.46 10.99 12.49
CA ARG A 9 -4.25 11.76 11.52
C ARG A 9 -3.90 11.39 10.09
N LEU A 10 -2.61 11.27 9.79
CA LEU A 10 -2.12 10.89 8.46
C LEU A 10 -2.64 9.50 8.05
N ILE A 11 -2.55 8.51 8.94
CA ILE A 11 -3.05 7.15 8.69
C ILE A 11 -4.56 7.18 8.40
N ARG A 12 -5.33 7.90 9.22
CA ARG A 12 -6.78 8.05 9.01
C ARG A 12 -7.10 8.68 7.67
N GLN A 13 -6.46 9.80 7.34
CA GLN A 13 -6.65 10.50 6.06
C GLN A 13 -6.31 9.61 4.86
N PHE A 14 -5.26 8.80 4.98
CA PHE A 14 -4.91 7.86 3.93
C PHE A 14 -5.98 6.80 3.73
N PHE A 15 -6.44 6.15 4.80
CA PHE A 15 -7.43 5.08 4.70
C PHE A 15 -8.80 5.61 4.28
N GLU A 16 -9.21 6.78 4.77
CA GLU A 16 -10.43 7.47 4.32
C GLU A 16 -10.36 7.79 2.82
N ALA A 17 -9.21 8.29 2.34
CA ALA A 17 -9.01 8.55 0.92
C ALA A 17 -9.05 7.26 0.09
N LEU A 18 -8.36 6.21 0.54
CA LEU A 18 -8.33 4.93 -0.17
C LEU A 18 -9.71 4.26 -0.21
N GLU A 19 -10.47 4.33 0.89
CA GLU A 19 -11.81 3.75 0.96
C GLU A 19 -12.78 4.49 0.04
N LYS A 20 -12.72 5.82 0.04
CA LYS A 20 -13.48 6.64 -0.90
C LYS A 20 -13.18 6.26 -2.37
N LEU A 21 -11.91 6.02 -2.70
CA LEU A 21 -11.54 5.55 -4.05
C LEU A 21 -12.14 4.19 -4.39
N LYS A 22 -12.22 3.27 -3.43
CA LYS A 22 -12.82 1.94 -3.62
C LYS A 22 -14.33 2.05 -3.84
N GLU A 23 -15.02 2.87 -3.07
CA GLU A 23 -16.47 3.11 -3.21
C GLU A 23 -16.80 3.73 -4.58
N GLU A 24 -16.01 4.71 -5.01
CA GLU A 24 -16.22 5.43 -6.27
C GLU A 24 -15.75 4.65 -7.52
N LYS A 25 -15.15 3.45 -7.36
CA LYS A 25 -14.57 2.64 -8.46
C LYS A 25 -15.57 2.36 -9.59
N ALA A 26 -16.83 2.13 -9.27
CA ALA A 26 -17.87 1.81 -10.26
C ALA A 26 -18.39 3.05 -11.01
N GLU A 27 -18.26 4.24 -10.42
CA GLU A 27 -18.82 5.49 -10.93
C GLU A 27 -17.79 6.33 -11.68
N LYS A 28 -16.50 6.18 -11.36
CA LYS A 28 -15.40 6.94 -11.96
C LYS A 28 -14.89 6.33 -13.25
N GLN A 29 -14.44 7.20 -14.15
CA GLN A 29 -13.62 6.80 -15.29
C GLN A 29 -12.28 6.23 -14.81
N SER A 30 -11.83 5.13 -15.42
CA SER A 30 -10.59 4.44 -15.04
C SER A 30 -9.35 5.35 -15.03
N SER A 31 -9.29 6.34 -15.93
CA SER A 31 -8.20 7.31 -16.00
C SER A 31 -8.17 8.25 -14.80
N THR A 32 -9.33 8.72 -14.33
CA THR A 32 -9.45 9.56 -13.13
C THR A 32 -9.02 8.79 -11.89
N LEU A 33 -9.45 7.53 -11.77
CA LEU A 33 -9.08 6.66 -10.65
C LEU A 33 -7.56 6.44 -10.58
N GLN A 34 -6.91 6.18 -11.72
CA GLN A 34 -5.45 6.04 -11.81
C GLN A 34 -4.74 7.32 -11.35
N LEU A 35 -5.17 8.51 -11.79
CA LEU A 35 -4.55 9.77 -11.39
C LEU A 35 -4.63 10.03 -9.88
N GLU A 36 -5.75 9.65 -9.24
CA GLU A 36 -5.91 9.79 -7.79
C GLU A 36 -5.00 8.81 -7.03
N ILE A 37 -4.88 7.56 -7.49
CA ILE A 37 -3.92 6.59 -6.93
C ILE A 37 -2.48 7.08 -7.08
N HIS A 38 -2.11 7.60 -8.25
CA HIS A 38 -0.78 8.16 -8.51
C HIS A 38 -0.49 9.34 -7.58
N SER A 39 -1.51 10.16 -7.30
CA SER A 39 -1.41 11.27 -6.35
C SER A 39 -1.18 10.77 -4.91
N MET A 40 -1.78 9.64 -4.52
CA MET A 40 -1.54 9.03 -3.21
C MET A 40 -0.10 8.56 -3.04
N TYR A 41 0.52 7.96 -4.06
CA TYR A 41 1.94 7.57 -3.97
C TYR A 41 2.83 8.76 -3.60
N ARG A 42 2.63 9.89 -4.27
CA ARG A 42 3.40 11.12 -4.03
C ARG A 42 3.11 11.72 -2.66
N ALA A 43 1.84 11.83 -2.30
CA ALA A 43 1.41 12.48 -1.06
C ALA A 43 1.88 11.72 0.20
N TYR A 44 1.87 10.39 0.16
CA TYR A 44 2.11 9.57 1.34
C TYR A 44 3.47 8.86 1.33
N PHE A 45 4.13 8.71 0.19
CA PHE A 45 5.42 8.00 0.12
C PHE A 45 6.52 8.82 -0.55
N HIS A 46 6.24 10.07 -0.92
CA HIS A 46 7.22 11.02 -1.46
C HIS A 46 7.96 10.50 -2.71
N GLN A 47 7.33 9.61 -3.46
CA GLN A 47 7.81 9.09 -4.74
C GLN A 47 6.64 8.95 -5.72
N PRO A 48 6.90 9.02 -7.04
CA PRO A 48 5.89 8.68 -8.05
C PRO A 48 5.52 7.20 -7.99
N GLU A 49 4.39 6.85 -8.60
CA GLU A 49 3.97 5.48 -8.84
C GLU A 49 5.02 4.66 -9.59
N SER A 50 5.72 5.29 -10.56
CA SER A 50 6.72 4.61 -11.39
C SER A 50 7.87 4.05 -10.56
N PHE A 51 8.24 4.72 -9.47
CA PHE A 51 9.22 4.21 -8.51
C PHE A 51 8.77 2.87 -7.92
N PHE A 52 7.51 2.75 -7.50
CA PHE A 52 6.98 1.52 -6.92
C PHE A 52 6.73 0.43 -7.95
N TYR A 53 6.53 0.79 -9.22
CA TYR A 53 6.40 -0.17 -10.32
C TYR A 53 7.76 -0.73 -10.75
N GLU A 54 8.78 0.11 -10.82
CA GLU A 54 10.10 -0.24 -11.34
C GLU A 54 11.00 -0.93 -10.30
N GLN A 55 10.94 -0.51 -9.02
CA GLN A 55 11.81 -1.04 -7.98
C GLN A 55 11.30 -2.36 -7.42
N ASP A 56 12.20 -3.23 -7.00
CA ASP A 56 11.84 -4.45 -6.28
C ASP A 56 11.36 -4.17 -4.84
N ALA A 57 10.72 -5.17 -4.23
CA ALA A 57 10.12 -5.02 -2.91
C ALA A 57 11.17 -4.78 -1.80
N GLU A 58 12.37 -5.36 -1.93
CA GLU A 58 13.45 -5.20 -0.94
C GLU A 58 13.97 -3.76 -0.95
N PHE A 59 14.17 -3.19 -2.13
CA PHE A 59 14.57 -1.81 -2.32
C PHE A 59 13.51 -0.83 -1.80
N ILE A 60 12.23 -1.08 -2.11
CA ILE A 60 11.12 -0.26 -1.60
C ILE A 60 11.10 -0.30 -0.06
N LEU A 61 11.27 -1.49 0.54
CA LEU A 61 11.33 -1.64 1.99
C LEU A 61 12.48 -0.83 2.59
N HIS A 62 13.68 -0.95 2.00
CA HIS A 62 14.85 -0.19 2.42
C HIS A 62 14.66 1.33 2.29
N TYR A 63 14.02 1.78 1.22
CA TYR A 63 13.62 3.17 1.03
C TYR A 63 12.72 3.65 2.16
N LEU A 64 11.65 2.89 2.48
CA LEU A 64 10.72 3.24 3.57
C LEU A 64 11.44 3.30 4.93
N GLN A 65 12.32 2.35 5.22
CA GLN A 65 13.12 2.30 6.45
C GLN A 65 14.03 3.52 6.60
N THR A 66 14.59 4.00 5.49
CA THR A 66 15.51 5.14 5.49
C THR A 66 14.76 6.48 5.50
N LYS A 67 13.59 6.54 4.85
CA LYS A 67 12.84 7.77 4.68
C LYS A 67 11.99 8.15 5.89
N PHE A 68 11.41 7.17 6.57
CA PHE A 68 10.45 7.37 7.66
C PHE A 68 11.03 6.94 9.01
N SER A 69 10.58 7.60 10.08
CA SER A 69 11.05 7.27 11.43
C SER A 69 10.58 5.87 11.85
N LYS A 70 11.24 5.27 12.84
CA LYS A 70 10.81 3.97 13.41
C LYS A 70 9.37 3.99 13.95
N GLN A 71 8.84 5.17 14.31
CA GLN A 71 7.47 5.32 14.81
C GLN A 71 6.43 5.34 13.69
N GLU A 72 6.83 5.66 12.45
CA GLU A 72 5.96 5.74 11.27
C GLU A 72 6.12 4.55 10.33
N PHE A 73 7.33 3.98 10.28
CA PHE A 73 7.74 3.05 9.24
C PHE A 73 6.80 1.87 9.06
N LEU A 74 6.39 1.19 10.15
CA LEU A 74 5.48 0.06 10.06
C LEU A 74 4.09 0.47 9.55
N GLN A 75 3.60 1.65 9.94
CA GLN A 75 2.33 2.18 9.45
C GLN A 75 2.42 2.58 7.97
N ARG A 76 3.57 3.08 7.51
CA ARG A 76 3.82 3.34 6.08
C ARG A 76 3.85 2.04 5.27
N ILE A 77 4.41 0.95 5.81
CA ILE A 77 4.35 -0.36 5.17
C ILE A 77 2.90 -0.82 5.02
N GLU A 78 2.10 -0.69 6.08
CA GLU A 78 0.67 -1.03 6.04
C GLU A 78 -0.05 -0.22 4.96
N MET A 79 0.08 1.11 5.01
CA MET A 79 -0.52 2.01 4.00
C MET A 79 -0.07 1.64 2.58
N LEU A 80 1.22 1.40 2.35
CA LEU A 80 1.73 1.08 1.02
C LEU A 80 1.20 -0.27 0.53
N SER A 81 1.17 -1.27 1.39
CA SER A 81 0.64 -2.59 1.04
C SER A 81 -0.82 -2.53 0.60
N GLU A 82 -1.61 -1.69 1.27
CA GLU A 82 -3.03 -1.45 0.96
C GLU A 82 -3.21 -0.70 -0.37
N LEU A 83 -2.38 0.31 -0.63
CA LEU A 83 -2.38 1.03 -1.90
C LEU A 83 -2.00 0.11 -3.07
N LEU A 84 -0.93 -0.67 -2.91
CA LEU A 84 -0.47 -1.62 -3.92
C LEU A 84 -1.53 -2.68 -4.23
N CYS A 85 -2.22 -3.21 -3.21
CA CYS A 85 -3.32 -4.16 -3.40
C CYS A 85 -4.46 -3.55 -4.21
N TYR A 86 -4.84 -2.31 -3.88
CA TYR A 86 -5.94 -1.66 -4.58
C TYR A 86 -5.55 -1.33 -6.03
N ASP A 87 -4.36 -0.79 -6.24
CA ASP A 87 -3.80 -0.49 -7.54
C ASP A 87 -3.70 -1.74 -8.43
N ALA A 88 -3.21 -2.85 -7.87
CA ALA A 88 -3.21 -4.16 -8.54
C ALA A 88 -4.62 -4.58 -8.98
N SER A 89 -5.63 -4.41 -8.12
CA SER A 89 -7.02 -4.81 -8.37
C SER A 89 -7.71 -4.05 -9.52
N ILE A 90 -7.09 -2.97 -9.99
CA ILE A 90 -7.59 -2.14 -11.10
C ILE A 90 -6.68 -2.17 -12.32
N LYS A 91 -5.54 -2.88 -12.28
CA LYS A 91 -4.69 -3.06 -13.47
C LYS A 91 -5.37 -4.00 -14.46
N SER A 92 -5.34 -3.62 -15.73
CA SER A 92 -5.80 -4.48 -16.83
C SER A 92 -4.77 -5.54 -17.21
N SER A 93 -3.47 -5.26 -16.99
CA SER A 93 -2.39 -6.19 -17.29
C SER A 93 -2.24 -7.21 -16.16
N ALA A 94 -2.38 -8.50 -16.49
CA ALA A 94 -2.18 -9.59 -15.53
C ALA A 94 -0.76 -9.60 -14.95
N GLN A 95 0.24 -9.24 -15.76
CA GLN A 95 1.62 -9.16 -15.31
C GLN A 95 1.81 -8.04 -14.28
N GLU A 96 1.32 -6.83 -14.58
CA GLU A 96 1.43 -5.69 -13.66
C GLU A 96 0.64 -5.95 -12.37
N LYS A 97 -0.57 -6.52 -12.48
CA LYS A 97 -1.39 -6.94 -11.35
C LYS A 97 -0.60 -7.88 -10.42
N LYS A 98 0.00 -8.93 -10.98
CA LYS A 98 0.77 -9.94 -10.23
C LYS A 98 2.04 -9.36 -9.61
N GLU A 99 2.75 -8.48 -10.30
CA GLU A 99 3.92 -7.79 -9.75
C GLU A 99 3.57 -6.89 -8.56
N LEU A 100 2.49 -6.12 -8.66
CA LEU A 100 2.04 -5.28 -7.55
C LEU A 100 1.58 -6.11 -6.35
N TYR A 101 0.84 -7.21 -6.57
CA TYR A 101 0.46 -8.11 -5.49
C TYR A 101 1.66 -8.78 -4.82
N ARG A 102 2.69 -9.17 -5.57
CA ARG A 102 3.94 -9.69 -4.98
C ARG A 102 4.61 -8.67 -4.07
N LYS A 103 4.67 -7.40 -4.48
CA LYS A 103 5.21 -6.32 -3.65
C LYS A 103 4.35 -6.08 -2.41
N ALA A 104 3.03 -6.06 -2.56
CA ALA A 104 2.11 -5.91 -1.43
C ALA A 104 2.24 -7.06 -0.43
N LEU A 105 2.35 -8.30 -0.93
CA LEU A 105 2.55 -9.50 -0.11
C LEU A 105 3.82 -9.41 0.71
N TYR A 106 4.94 -9.06 0.07
CA TYR A 106 6.22 -8.89 0.75
C TYR A 106 6.13 -7.86 1.90
N MET A 107 5.48 -6.73 1.64
CA MET A 107 5.26 -5.68 2.66
C MET A 107 4.38 -6.18 3.81
N MET A 108 3.31 -6.92 3.52
CA MET A 108 2.42 -7.47 4.55
C MET A 108 3.09 -8.54 5.40
N GLU A 109 3.88 -9.43 4.80
CA GLU A 109 4.61 -10.47 5.53
C GLU A 109 5.71 -9.86 6.41
N TYR A 110 6.39 -8.83 5.92
CA TYR A 110 7.30 -8.04 6.74
C TYR A 110 6.54 -7.42 7.93
N LEU A 111 5.39 -6.78 7.68
CA LEU A 111 4.58 -6.18 8.74
C LEU A 111 4.09 -7.22 9.77
N ASP A 112 3.65 -8.41 9.34
CA ASP A 112 3.21 -9.46 10.27
C ASP A 112 4.33 -9.98 11.16
N THR A 113 5.55 -10.04 10.64
CA THR A 113 6.72 -10.51 11.37
C THR A 113 7.28 -9.46 12.34
N HIS A 114 7.15 -8.16 12.01
CA HIS A 114 7.80 -7.07 12.75
C HIS A 114 6.84 -6.19 13.56
N SER A 115 5.53 -6.43 13.46
CA SER A 115 4.53 -5.74 14.30
C SER A 115 4.45 -6.40 15.67
N ASP A 116 4.47 -5.59 16.73
CA ASP A 116 4.22 -6.05 18.10
C ASP A 116 2.75 -6.47 18.33
N THR A 117 1.86 -6.19 17.37
CA THR A 117 0.43 -6.47 17.46
C THR A 117 0.03 -7.55 16.47
N PHE A 118 -0.49 -8.65 17.00
CA PHE A 118 -1.11 -9.69 16.20
C PHE A 118 -2.38 -9.18 15.52
N SER A 119 -2.57 -9.50 14.23
CA SER A 119 -3.77 -9.12 13.46
C SER A 119 -4.31 -10.29 12.63
N PHE A 120 -5.53 -10.72 12.93
CA PHE A 120 -6.25 -11.72 12.13
C PHE A 120 -6.55 -11.21 10.72
N GLU A 121 -6.94 -9.94 10.60
CA GLU A 121 -7.26 -9.32 9.32
C GLU A 121 -6.04 -9.31 8.39
N ARG A 122 -4.86 -8.95 8.92
CA ARG A 122 -3.61 -8.97 8.16
C ARG A 122 -3.28 -10.37 7.64
N ARG A 123 -3.38 -11.40 8.49
CA ARG A 123 -3.12 -12.79 8.06
C ARG A 123 -4.12 -13.29 7.03
N ARG A 124 -5.40 -12.94 7.19
CA ARG A 124 -6.42 -13.23 6.19
C ARG A 124 -6.06 -12.60 4.85
N LYS A 125 -5.67 -11.32 4.84
CA LYS A 125 -5.31 -10.59 3.63
C LYS A 125 -4.05 -11.11 2.96
N ILE A 126 -3.04 -11.51 3.73
CA ILE A 126 -1.87 -12.25 3.23
C ILE A 126 -2.32 -13.50 2.47
N GLY A 127 -3.27 -14.27 3.01
CA GLY A 127 -3.84 -15.43 2.33
C GLY A 127 -4.56 -15.08 1.02
N GLU A 128 -5.36 -14.01 1.02
CA GLU A 128 -6.07 -13.52 -0.17
C GLU A 128 -5.09 -13.07 -1.27
N ILE A 129 -4.03 -12.34 -0.93
CA ILE A 129 -3.01 -11.90 -1.90
C ILE A 129 -2.21 -13.08 -2.44
N LYS A 130 -1.89 -14.09 -1.62
CA LYS A 130 -1.20 -15.29 -2.09
C LYS A 130 -1.98 -16.00 -3.19
N ALA A 131 -3.29 -16.12 -3.05
CA ALA A 131 -4.15 -16.69 -4.10
C ALA A 131 -4.03 -15.90 -5.42
N GLU A 132 -4.03 -14.56 -5.37
CA GLU A 132 -3.88 -13.70 -6.55
C GLU A 132 -2.48 -13.77 -7.19
N VAL A 133 -1.44 -14.12 -6.42
CA VAL A 133 -0.07 -14.28 -6.92
C VAL A 133 0.15 -15.67 -7.52
N ASP A 134 -0.56 -16.69 -7.03
CA ASP A 134 -0.39 -18.07 -7.48
C ASP A 134 -1.24 -18.42 -8.72
N GLU A 135 -2.31 -17.66 -9.00
CA GLU A 135 -3.05 -17.66 -10.28
C GLU A 135 -2.18 -17.20 -11.48
#